data_AF-A0A7G1IBV2-F1
#
_entry.id   AF-A0A7G1IBV2-F1
#
_cell.length_a   1.000
_cell.length_b   1.000
_cell.length_c   1.000
_cell.angle_alpha   90.00
_cell.angle_beta   90.00
_cell.angle_gamma   90.00
#
_symmetry.space_group_name_H-M   'P 1'
#
loop_
_entity.id
_entity.type
_entity.pdbx_description
1 polymer ?
#
loop_
_entity_poly.entity_id
_entity_poly.type
_entity_poly.pdbx_seq_one_letter_code
_entity_poly.pdbx_strand_id
1 'polypeptide(L)'
;MVHGLTHKISPLEYAVPGLISEGLGIIVGPPKAGKSWLVADLALAVAAGGVALGAVAVAQRPVLYLALEDGHRRLQVRFRRIMGDGQPIPRGVHVIVKATPDEALKMIGAFMRRHAPPSRSSSLTPSAR
;
A
#
# COMPACT_ATOMS: atom_id res chain seq x y z
N MET A 1 -37.62 -3.54 -15.66
CA MET A 1 -37.54 -3.24 -14.21
C MET A 1 -36.17 -2.67 -13.91
N VAL A 2 -36.09 -1.36 -13.66
CA VAL A 2 -34.84 -0.68 -13.28
C VAL A 2 -34.67 -0.87 -11.77
N HIS A 3 -33.70 -1.69 -11.35
CA HIS A 3 -33.38 -1.85 -9.94
C HIS A 3 -32.66 -0.57 -9.48
N GLY A 4 -33.24 0.15 -8.52
CA GLY A 4 -32.75 1.44 -8.05
C GLY A 4 -31.38 1.33 -7.37
N LEU A 5 -30.45 2.20 -7.76
CA LEU A 5 -29.12 2.38 -7.17
C LEU A 5 -29.17 3.12 -5.81
N THR A 6 -30.11 2.75 -4.94
CA THR A 6 -30.35 3.42 -3.66
C THR A 6 -29.39 3.00 -2.54
N HIS A 7 -28.37 2.18 -2.84
CA HIS A 7 -27.41 1.73 -1.85
C HIS A 7 -26.29 2.76 -1.65
N LYS A 8 -26.14 3.23 -0.41
CA LYS A 8 -25.04 4.10 0.01
C LYS A 8 -23.73 3.32 -0.02
N ILE A 9 -22.88 3.61 -1.00
CA ILE A 9 -21.54 3.02 -1.14
C ILE A 9 -20.60 3.74 -0.16
N SER A 10 -19.74 2.99 0.53
CA SER A 10 -18.68 3.58 1.36
C SER A 10 -17.76 4.45 0.48
N PRO A 11 -17.26 5.58 1.00
CA PRO A 11 -16.27 6.37 0.28
C PRO A 11 -15.04 5.54 -0.06
N LEU A 12 -14.45 5.80 -1.24
CA LEU A 12 -13.23 5.15 -1.68
C LEU A 12 -12.09 5.46 -0.72
N GLU A 13 -11.40 4.42 -0.24
CA GLU A 13 -10.23 4.58 0.62
C GLU A 13 -8.98 4.81 -0.24
N TYR A 14 -8.07 5.66 0.23
CA TYR A 14 -6.81 5.94 -0.45
C TYR A 14 -5.61 5.61 0.45
N ALA A 15 -4.62 4.91 -0.09
CA ALA A 15 -3.30 4.80 0.52
C ALA A 15 -2.51 6.10 0.31
N VAL A 16 -2.68 6.73 -0.85
CA VAL A 16 -2.11 8.04 -1.19
C VAL A 16 -3.22 8.88 -1.82
N PRO A 17 -3.72 9.93 -1.15
CA PRO A 17 -4.85 10.72 -1.64
C PRO A 17 -4.68 11.19 -3.09
N GLY A 18 -5.69 10.91 -3.92
CA GLY A 18 -5.71 11.31 -5.34
C GLY A 18 -4.78 10.51 -6.27
N LEU A 19 -3.98 9.57 -5.75
CA LEU A 19 -3.02 8.79 -6.54
C LEU A 19 -3.22 7.29 -6.43
N ILE A 20 -3.37 6.76 -5.21
CA ILE A 20 -3.45 5.32 -4.95
C ILE A 20 -4.70 5.04 -4.14
N SER A 21 -5.80 4.69 -4.82
CA SER A 21 -7.01 4.18 -4.17
C SER A 21 -6.86 2.71 -3.77
N GLU A 22 -7.76 2.22 -2.93
CA GLU A 22 -7.96 0.79 -2.73
C GLU A 22 -8.24 0.06 -4.06
N GLY A 23 -7.84 -1.21 -4.13
CA GLY A 23 -7.92 -2.04 -5.33
C GLY A 23 -6.55 -2.42 -5.87
N LEU A 24 -6.45 -2.53 -7.20
CA LEU A 24 -5.23 -2.91 -7.92
C LEU A 24 -4.83 -1.80 -8.89
N GLY A 25 -3.58 -1.35 -8.78
CA GLY A 25 -2.96 -0.41 -9.72
C GLY A 25 -1.70 -1.02 -10.34
N ILE A 26 -1.39 -0.63 -11.57
CA ILE A 26 -0.18 -1.06 -12.28
C ILE A 26 0.60 0.18 -12.70
N ILE A 27 1.88 0.23 -12.32
CA ILE A 27 2.81 1.28 -12.75
C ILE A 27 3.65 0.73 -13.90
N VAL A 28 3.58 1.38 -15.06
CA VAL A 28 4.30 0.96 -16.28
C VAL A 28 5.24 2.08 -16.73
N GLY A 29 6.36 1.71 -17.34
CA GLY A 29 7.32 2.67 -17.88
C GLY A 29 8.62 1.99 -18.29
N PRO A 30 9.47 2.66 -19.07
CA PRO A 30 10.70 2.06 -19.58
C PRO A 30 11.70 1.70 -18.46
N PRO A 31 12.71 0.87 -18.75
CA PRO A 31 13.81 0.61 -17.83
C PRO A 31 14.42 1.91 -17.31
N LYS A 32 14.76 1.96 -16.02
CA LYS A 32 15.38 3.10 -15.34
C LYS A 32 14.55 4.39 -15.29
N ALA A 33 13.27 4.37 -15.67
CA ALA A 33 12.35 5.51 -15.55
C ALA A 33 11.95 5.90 -14.11
N GLY A 34 12.59 5.32 -13.08
CA GLY A 34 12.30 5.67 -11.69
C GLY A 34 11.13 4.94 -11.03
N LYS A 35 10.51 3.94 -11.67
CA LYS A 35 9.37 3.18 -11.08
C LYS A 35 9.65 2.63 -9.67
N SER A 36 10.76 1.93 -9.48
CA SER A 36 11.14 1.38 -8.18
C SER A 36 11.50 2.46 -7.15
N TRP A 37 11.87 3.67 -7.61
CA TRP A 37 12.08 4.82 -6.73
C TRP A 37 10.75 5.41 -6.28
N LEU A 38 9.82 5.61 -7.22
CA LEU A 38 8.46 6.03 -6.94
C LEU A 38 7.78 5.08 -5.94
N VAL A 39 7.78 3.78 -6.21
CA VAL A 39 7.15 2.78 -5.32
C VAL A 39 7.80 2.76 -3.94
N ALA A 40 9.14 2.93 -3.85
CA ALA A 40 9.84 3.00 -2.58
C ALA A 40 9.49 4.27 -1.78
N ASP A 41 9.39 5.43 -2.43
CA ASP A 41 8.99 6.68 -1.78
C ASP A 41 7.58 6.57 -1.19
N LEU A 42 6.61 6.14 -2.02
CA LEU A 42 5.24 5.94 -1.58
C LEU A 42 5.15 4.93 -0.42
N ALA A 43 5.85 3.80 -0.53
CA ALA A 43 5.84 2.77 0.51
C ALA A 43 6.42 3.27 1.84
N LEU A 44 7.53 4.00 1.81
CA LEU A 44 8.16 4.54 3.02
C LEU A 44 7.31 5.63 3.64
N ALA A 45 6.78 6.56 2.83
CA ALA A 45 5.90 7.62 3.30
C ALA A 45 4.61 7.06 3.92
N VAL A 46 3.98 6.07 3.29
CA VAL A 46 2.77 5.43 3.85
C VAL A 46 3.10 4.62 5.11
N ALA A 47 4.23 3.90 5.14
CA ALA A 47 4.65 3.14 6.31
C ALA A 47 5.01 4.01 7.51
N ALA A 48 5.55 5.22 7.26
CA ALA A 48 5.87 6.20 8.27
C ALA A 48 4.66 7.07 8.68
N GLY A 49 3.73 7.29 7.74
CA GLY A 49 2.92 8.51 7.73
C GLY A 49 3.76 9.73 7.30
N GLY A 50 3.11 10.85 7.02
CA GLY A 50 3.81 12.10 6.68
C GLY A 50 3.52 12.55 5.27
N VAL A 51 4.55 12.75 4.44
CA VAL A 51 4.42 13.34 3.10
C VAL A 51 5.07 12.45 2.05
N ALA A 52 4.28 12.00 1.07
CA ALA A 52 4.74 11.30 -0.13
C ALA A 52 5.02 12.31 -1.26
N LEU A 53 6.01 12.02 -2.11
CA LEU A 53 6.37 12.86 -3.27
C LEU A 53 6.67 14.34 -2.93
N GLY A 54 7.01 14.62 -1.67
CA GLY A 54 7.24 15.99 -1.18
C GLY A 54 6.00 16.89 -1.11
N ALA A 55 4.80 16.39 -1.42
CA ALA A 55 3.60 17.22 -1.51
C ALA A 55 2.31 16.58 -0.97
N VAL A 56 2.20 15.25 -0.93
CA VAL A 56 0.94 14.58 -0.61
C VAL A 56 0.97 14.04 0.82
N ALA A 57 0.14 14.60 1.70
CA ALA A 57 -0.02 14.09 3.05
C ALA A 57 -0.61 12.67 3.04
N VAL A 58 0.00 11.75 3.79
CA VAL A 58 -0.40 10.34 3.88
C VAL A 58 -0.54 9.90 5.33
N ALA A 59 -1.61 9.14 5.59
CA ALA A 59 -1.83 8.50 6.88
C ALA A 59 -0.92 7.26 7.01
N GLN A 60 -0.42 7.01 8.21
CA GLN A 60 0.41 5.85 8.49
C GLN A 60 -0.39 4.55 8.33
N ARG A 61 0.13 3.61 7.54
CA ARG A 61 -0.47 2.28 7.32
C ARG A 61 0.61 1.20 7.19
N PRO A 62 0.35 -0.06 7.58
CA PRO A 62 1.29 -1.15 7.34
C PRO A 62 1.45 -1.39 5.83
N VAL A 63 2.70 -1.57 5.38
CA VAL A 63 3.05 -1.77 3.96
C VAL A 63 3.82 -3.08 3.79
N LEU A 64 3.37 -3.94 2.87
CA LEU A 64 4.14 -5.08 2.39
C LEU A 64 4.84 -4.69 1.08
N TYR A 65 6.17 -4.66 1.10
CA TYR A 65 7.00 -4.35 -0.06
C TYR A 65 7.66 -5.63 -0.59
N LEU A 66 7.19 -6.13 -1.73
CA LEU A 66 7.74 -7.30 -2.43
C LEU A 66 8.78 -6.85 -3.47
N ALA A 67 10.05 -6.81 -3.08
CA ALA A 67 11.19 -6.41 -3.93
C ALA A 67 11.81 -7.60 -4.66
N LEU A 68 11.03 -8.36 -5.43
CA LEU A 68 11.45 -9.69 -5.94
C LEU A 68 12.55 -9.65 -7.03
N GLU A 69 12.83 -8.48 -7.60
CA GLU A 69 13.89 -8.26 -8.59
C GLU A 69 15.17 -7.63 -8.01
N ASP A 70 15.09 -7.09 -6.78
CA ASP A 70 16.17 -6.35 -6.13
C ASP A 70 16.76 -7.15 -4.95
N GLY A 71 18.08 -7.14 -4.79
CA GLY A 71 18.71 -7.68 -3.59
C GLY A 71 18.60 -6.74 -2.38
N HIS A 72 18.65 -7.30 -1.16
CA HIS A 72 18.62 -6.55 0.11
C HIS A 72 19.50 -5.30 0.14
N ARG A 73 20.76 -5.42 -0.30
CA ARG A 73 21.72 -4.30 -0.30
C ARG A 73 21.23 -3.13 -1.17
N ARG A 74 20.71 -3.41 -2.37
CA ARG A 74 20.25 -2.37 -3.30
C ARG A 74 19.03 -1.65 -2.74
N LEU A 75 18.09 -2.42 -2.17
CA LEU A 75 16.90 -1.87 -1.55
C LEU A 75 17.25 -1.02 -0.32
N GLN A 76 18.14 -1.49 0.55
CA GLN A 76 18.58 -0.73 1.72
C GLN A 76 19.23 0.61 1.35
N VAL A 77 20.09 0.62 0.32
CA VAL A 77 20.69 1.86 -0.19
C VAL A 77 19.62 2.81 -0.71
N ARG A 78 18.64 2.30 -1.46
CA ARG A 78 17.52 3.10 -1.97
C ARG A 78 16.71 3.71 -0.83
N PHE A 79 16.31 2.90 0.15
CA PHE A 79 15.52 3.36 1.29
C PHE A 79 16.26 4.41 2.11
N ARG A 80 17.55 4.23 2.39
CA ARG A 80 18.33 5.25 3.11
C ARG A 80 18.45 6.56 2.34
N ARG A 81 18.61 6.51 1.02
CA ARG A 81 18.65 7.72 0.20
C ARG A 81 17.32 8.48 0.21
N ILE A 82 16.18 7.78 0.28
CA ILE A 82 14.86 8.40 0.37
C ILE A 82 14.61 8.97 1.76
N MET A 83 14.87 8.19 2.82
CA MET A 83 14.63 8.63 4.20
C MET A 83 15.53 9.80 4.62
N GLY A 84 16.72 9.91 4.02
CA GLY A 84 17.73 10.87 4.44
C GLY A 84 18.55 10.37 5.63
N ASP A 85 19.66 11.07 5.89
CA ASP A 85 20.61 10.68 6.93
C ASP A 85 19.98 10.76 8.33
N GLY A 86 20.27 9.76 9.16
CA GLY A 86 19.80 9.68 10.54
C GLY A 86 18.33 9.27 10.72
N GLN A 87 17.52 9.24 9.65
CA GLN A 87 16.13 8.81 9.75
C GLN A 87 16.01 7.28 9.71
N PRO A 88 15.28 6.67 10.68
CA PRO A 88 15.08 5.23 10.68
C PRO A 88 14.16 4.79 9.55
N ILE A 89 14.45 3.65 8.93
CA ILE A 89 13.48 3.00 8.02
C ILE A 89 12.24 2.62 8.87
N PRO A 90 11.01 2.98 8.45
CA PRO A 90 9.81 2.78 9.24
C PRO A 90 9.59 1.30 9.58
N ARG A 91 9.24 0.99 10.83
CA ARG A 91 8.94 -0.39 11.23
C ARG A 91 7.70 -0.98 10.53
N GLY A 92 6.83 -0.10 10.00
CA GLY A 92 5.62 -0.48 9.28
C GLY A 92 5.87 -0.96 7.84
N VAL A 93 7.09 -0.87 7.30
CA VAL A 93 7.42 -1.45 6.00
C VAL A 93 8.02 -2.85 6.16
N HIS A 94 7.25 -3.85 5.74
CA HIS A 94 7.63 -5.26 5.76
C HIS A 94 8.20 -5.63 4.39
N VAL A 95 9.45 -6.07 4.35
CA VAL A 95 10.19 -6.28 3.09
C VAL A 95 10.39 -7.77 2.83
N ILE A 96 10.09 -8.20 1.61
CA ILE A 96 10.43 -9.52 1.09
C ILE A 96 11.20 -9.32 -0.22
N VAL A 97 12.41 -9.88 -0.32
CA VAL A 97 13.25 -9.76 -1.53
C VAL A 97 13.32 -11.05 -2.34
N LYS A 98 12.80 -12.15 -1.81
CA LYS A 98 12.83 -13.46 -2.44
C LYS A 98 11.58 -14.23 -2.05
N ALA A 99 10.82 -14.62 -3.06
CA ALA A 99 9.64 -15.47 -2.97
C ALA A 99 9.35 -16.03 -4.35
N THR A 100 8.78 -17.22 -4.41
CA THR A 100 8.08 -17.73 -5.60
C THR A 100 6.74 -16.99 -5.78
N PRO A 101 6.08 -17.07 -6.96
CA PRO A 101 4.77 -16.46 -7.16
C PRO A 101 3.71 -16.95 -6.16
N ASP A 102 3.68 -18.25 -5.86
CA ASP A 102 2.73 -18.83 -4.90
C ASP A 102 3.01 -18.34 -3.46
N GLU A 103 4.27 -18.28 -3.05
CA GLU A 103 4.65 -17.70 -1.76
C GLU A 103 4.25 -16.23 -1.66
N ALA A 104 4.49 -15.44 -2.72
CA ALA A 104 4.11 -14.03 -2.75
C ALA A 104 2.60 -13.83 -2.58
N LEU A 105 1.77 -14.62 -3.28
CA LEU A 105 0.32 -14.58 -3.14
C LEU A 105 -0.14 -14.96 -1.72
N LYS A 106 0.47 -16.00 -1.14
CA LYS A 106 0.19 -16.41 0.25
C LYS A 106 0.57 -15.32 1.25
N MET A 107 1.72 -14.67 1.05
CA MET A 107 2.20 -13.56 1.89
C MET A 107 1.25 -12.35 1.79
N ILE A 108 0.80 -11.97 0.59
CA ILE A 108 -0.19 -10.90 0.40
C ILE A 108 -1.46 -11.22 1.18
N GLY A 109 -2.03 -12.43 1.00
CA GLY A 109 -3.25 -12.83 1.71
C GLY A 109 -3.07 -12.86 3.23
N ALA A 110 -1.94 -13.35 3.72
CA ALA A 110 -1.63 -13.36 5.16
C ALA A 110 -1.47 -11.94 5.72
N PHE A 111 -0.82 -11.04 4.98
CA PHE A 111 -0.64 -9.65 5.35
C PHE A 111 -1.96 -8.90 5.43
N MET A 112 -2.82 -9.06 4.41
CA MET A 112 -4.14 -8.46 4.38
C MET A 112 -5.01 -8.92 5.55
N ARG A 113 -4.99 -10.22 5.92
CA ARG A 113 -5.74 -10.71 7.09
C ARG A 113 -5.22 -10.14 8.40
N ARG A 114 -3.90 -10.05 8.56
CA ARG A 114 -3.25 -9.53 9.78
C ARG A 114 -3.54 -8.04 10.00
N HIS A 115 -3.64 -7.29 8.91
CA HIS A 115 -3.81 -5.84 8.92
C HIS A 115 -5.19 -5.41 8.41
N ALA A 116 -6.16 -6.32 8.39
CA ALA A 116 -7.52 -5.99 8.00
C ALA A 116 -8.05 -4.90 8.93
N PRO A 117 -8.70 -3.85 8.40
CA PRO A 117 -9.38 -2.91 9.26
C PRO A 117 -10.40 -3.67 10.11
N PRO A 118 -10.61 -3.29 11.38
CA PRO A 118 -11.67 -3.89 12.19
C PRO A 118 -12.97 -3.82 11.40
N SER A 119 -13.64 -4.96 11.24
CA SER A 119 -14.83 -5.09 10.41
C SER A 119 -15.80 -3.97 10.75
N ARG A 120 -16.06 -3.07 9.80
CA ARG A 120 -17.16 -2.11 9.95
C ARG A 120 -18.41 -2.96 10.04
N SER A 121 -19.03 -3.02 11.22
CA SER A 121 -20.25 -3.79 11.43
C SER A 121 -21.23 -3.41 10.33
N SER A 122 -21.60 -4.39 9.52
CA SER A 122 -22.71 -4.24 8.58
C SER A 122 -23.96 -4.09 9.42
N SER A 123 -24.37 -2.85 9.68
CA SER A 123 -25.75 -2.53 10.09
C SER A 123 -26.68 -2.71 8.89
N LEU A 124 -26.74 -3.95 8.40
CA LEU A 124 -27.91 -4.46 7.69
C LEU A 124 -28.89 -4.90 8.77
N THR A 125 -29.51 -3.92 9.42
CA THR A 125 -30.75 -4.19 10.14
C THR A 125 -31.80 -4.50 9.06
N PRO A 126 -32.42 -5.69 9.04
CA PRO A 126 -33.55 -5.90 8.15
C PRO A 126 -34.65 -4.95 8.60
N SER A 127 -35.01 -3.99 7.75
CA SER A 127 -36.22 -3.21 7.94
C SER A 127 -37.39 -4.18 7.95
N ALA A 128 -37.94 -4.43 9.14
CA ALA A 128 -39.17 -5.19 9.31
C ALA A 128 -40.28 -4.57 8.45
N ARG A 129 -40.97 -5.42 7.70
CA ARG A 129 -42.34 -5.19 7.25
C ARG A 129 -43.23 -6.17 7.99
#